data_AF-A0A932NNR0-F1
#
_entry.id   AF-A0A932NNR0-F1
#
_cell.length_a   1.000
_cell.length_b   1.000
_cell.length_c   1.000
_cell.angle_alpha   90.00
_cell.angle_beta   90.00
_cell.angle_gamma   90.00
#
_symmetry.space_group_name_H-M   'P 1'
#
loop_
_entity.id
_entity.type
_entity.pdbx_description
1 polymer ?
#
loop_
_entity_poly.entity_id
_entity_poly.type
_entity_poly.pdbx_seq_one_letter_code
_entity_poly.pdbx_strand_id
1 'polypeptide(L)'
;MDPTLESYIREARAAGKSEAQIRTELYEQGWPEHVADEALTGRAASSQTGELKPFGELFTQTRRSYGYLFRIFWPVFALLFVLQVVPSFLPGGASAAVVLQGAVWLAALVLTMLLPIAMILALDQRERANPTPNLVGLWREARSKFWGFVWVGMVSTLVVMGGFVALVVPGLVLSIQNFFASYIYVLEGRRGLAAVETSRQMVRGLGWPVFGRLFLMGLMAMAVFLVVVVITVLLAIPAFIHITPGSAPYPSPEPKLTPMQEAAVNGLQGLANLFLFPVFAAFPYWLYREVRRLRGAPEVQQPSQSTKVFLGLGIAGVAVFLAAFLSVIALAIRKFIG
;
A
#
# COMPACT_ATOMS: atom_id res chain seq x y z
N MET A 1 -26.79 -17.67 -3.49
CA MET A 1 -26.77 -18.90 -4.31
C MET A 1 -27.86 -18.78 -5.35
N ASP A 2 -27.66 -19.28 -6.56
CA ASP A 2 -28.72 -19.31 -7.57
C ASP A 2 -29.86 -20.24 -7.07
N PRO A 3 -31.11 -19.76 -6.98
CA PRO A 3 -32.25 -20.57 -6.51
C PRO A 3 -32.44 -21.87 -7.28
N THR A 4 -32.06 -21.89 -8.57
CA THR A 4 -32.20 -23.04 -9.47
C THR A 4 -31.19 -24.15 -9.16
N LEU A 5 -29.97 -23.76 -8.79
CA LEU A 5 -28.89 -24.68 -8.43
C LEU A 5 -29.17 -25.37 -7.09
N GLU A 6 -29.73 -24.63 -6.13
CA GLU A 6 -30.05 -25.15 -4.82
C GLU A 6 -31.20 -26.17 -4.87
N SER A 7 -32.26 -25.90 -5.63
CA SER A 7 -33.36 -26.84 -5.83
C SER A 7 -32.87 -28.13 -6.50
N TYR A 8 -32.01 -27.99 -7.51
CA TYR A 8 -31.45 -29.13 -8.24
C TYR A 8 -30.61 -30.05 -7.34
N ILE A 9 -29.72 -29.49 -6.51
CA ILE A 9 -28.88 -30.29 -5.59
C ILE A 9 -29.74 -30.99 -4.53
N ARG A 10 -30.78 -30.33 -4.01
CA ARG A 10 -31.70 -30.97 -3.06
C ARG A 10 -32.45 -32.14 -3.69
N GLU A 11 -32.95 -31.97 -4.91
CA GLU A 11 -33.65 -33.03 -5.66
C GLU A 11 -32.72 -34.19 -5.99
N ALA A 12 -31.50 -33.90 -6.45
CA ALA A 12 -30.50 -34.92 -6.76
C ALA A 12 -30.06 -35.72 -5.53
N ARG A 13 -29.95 -35.07 -4.35
CA ARG A 13 -29.70 -35.74 -3.07
C ARG A 13 -30.90 -36.58 -2.61
N ALA A 14 -32.13 -36.08 -2.79
CA ALA A 14 -33.35 -36.84 -2.49
C ALA A 14 -33.49 -38.07 -3.40
N ALA A 15 -32.98 -38.01 -4.63
CA ALA A 15 -32.88 -39.12 -5.56
C ALA A 15 -31.70 -40.07 -5.28
N GLY A 16 -30.92 -39.85 -4.22
CA GLY A 16 -29.84 -40.75 -3.80
C GLY A 16 -28.55 -40.66 -4.63
N LYS A 17 -28.38 -39.60 -5.44
CA LYS A 17 -27.15 -39.41 -6.23
C LYS A 17 -25.96 -39.05 -5.34
N SER A 18 -24.78 -39.60 -5.66
CA SER A 18 -23.53 -39.27 -4.97
C SER A 18 -23.02 -37.89 -5.36
N GLU A 19 -22.24 -37.23 -4.48
CA GLU A 19 -21.72 -35.87 -4.75
C GLU A 19 -20.86 -35.79 -6.02
N ALA A 20 -20.14 -36.86 -6.35
CA ALA A 20 -19.36 -36.95 -7.59
C ALA A 20 -20.26 -36.97 -8.84
N GLN A 21 -21.42 -37.64 -8.78
CA GLN A 21 -22.39 -37.66 -9.88
C GLN A 21 -23.06 -36.30 -10.07
N ILE A 22 -23.45 -35.66 -8.97
CA ILE A 22 -24.05 -34.32 -9.03
C ILE A 22 -23.04 -33.30 -9.60
N ARG A 23 -21.75 -33.41 -9.24
CA ARG A 23 -20.68 -32.56 -9.80
C ARG A 23 -20.58 -32.69 -11.32
N THR A 24 -20.56 -33.92 -11.82
CA THR A 24 -20.48 -34.18 -13.27
C THR A 24 -21.70 -33.65 -14.01
N GLU A 25 -22.91 -33.85 -13.47
CA GLU A 25 -24.14 -33.36 -14.11
C GLU A 25 -24.21 -31.82 -14.13
N LEU A 26 -23.73 -31.15 -13.08
CA LEU A 26 -23.64 -29.68 -13.05
C LEU A 26 -22.66 -29.15 -14.09
N TYR A 27 -21.53 -29.84 -14.28
CA TYR A 27 -20.57 -29.49 -15.33
C TYR A 27 -21.16 -29.67 -16.74
N GLU A 28 -21.89 -30.77 -16.97
CA GLU A 28 -22.57 -31.03 -18.25
C GLU A 28 -23.66 -30.00 -18.56
N GLN A 29 -24.31 -29.45 -17.54
CA GLN A 29 -25.27 -28.34 -17.66
C GLN A 29 -24.61 -26.97 -17.87
N GLY A 30 -23.28 -26.91 -17.93
CA GLY A 30 -22.52 -25.68 -18.20
C GLY A 30 -22.20 -24.84 -16.96
N TRP A 31 -22.38 -25.38 -15.74
CA TRP A 31 -21.99 -24.68 -14.52
C TRP A 31 -20.47 -24.71 -14.32
N PRO A 32 -19.82 -23.58 -13.96
CA PRO A 32 -18.40 -23.56 -13.67
C PRO A 32 -18.03 -24.48 -12.48
N GLU A 33 -16.90 -25.18 -12.58
CA GLU A 33 -16.45 -26.19 -11.59
C GLU A 33 -16.42 -25.64 -10.15
N HIS A 34 -15.93 -24.41 -9.96
CA HIS A 34 -15.89 -23.75 -8.65
C HIS A 34 -17.28 -23.51 -8.04
N VAL A 35 -18.31 -23.29 -8.86
CA VAL A 35 -19.70 -23.05 -8.42
C VAL A 35 -20.35 -24.36 -7.99
N ALA A 36 -20.10 -25.44 -8.75
CA ALA A 36 -20.59 -26.79 -8.43
C ALA A 36 -19.98 -27.32 -7.12
N ASP A 37 -18.66 -27.14 -6.94
CA ASP A 37 -17.97 -27.55 -5.72
C ASP A 37 -18.39 -26.76 -4.48
N GLU A 38 -18.59 -25.45 -4.64
CA GLU A 38 -19.11 -24.61 -3.57
C GLU A 38 -20.53 -25.03 -3.15
N ALA A 39 -21.38 -25.32 -4.13
CA ALA A 39 -22.76 -25.72 -3.92
C ALA A 39 -22.90 -27.12 -3.25
N LEU A 40 -22.07 -28.08 -3.66
CA LEU A 40 -22.09 -29.46 -3.15
C LEU A 40 -21.57 -29.58 -1.73
N THR A 41 -20.49 -28.87 -1.40
CA THR A 41 -19.91 -28.89 -0.05
C THR A 41 -20.78 -28.19 1.00
N GLY A 42 -21.97 -27.70 0.63
CA GLY A 42 -22.80 -26.86 1.49
C GLY A 42 -22.16 -25.50 1.79
N ARG A 43 -21.08 -25.15 1.07
CA ARG A 43 -20.47 -23.82 1.09
C ARG A 43 -21.24 -22.82 0.23
N ALA A 44 -22.23 -23.30 -0.52
CA ALA A 44 -23.41 -22.61 -0.99
C ALA A 44 -23.72 -21.35 -0.17
N ALA A 45 -23.07 -20.24 -0.53
CA ALA A 45 -23.29 -18.92 0.03
C ALA A 45 -23.74 -18.96 1.51
N SER A 46 -22.88 -19.47 2.40
CA SER A 46 -22.75 -18.71 3.63
C SER A 46 -22.31 -17.32 3.18
N SER A 47 -23.29 -16.45 2.98
CA SER A 47 -23.27 -15.20 3.70
C SER A 47 -23.00 -15.57 5.16
N GLN A 48 -21.73 -15.92 5.46
CA GLN A 48 -21.18 -15.52 6.72
C GLN A 48 -21.58 -14.05 6.74
N THR A 49 -22.44 -13.71 7.67
CA THR A 49 -22.51 -12.42 8.33
C THR A 49 -21.10 -12.14 8.86
N GLY A 50 -20.18 -12.00 7.92
CA GLY A 50 -18.81 -12.44 8.05
C GLY A 50 -18.07 -11.21 8.47
N GLU A 51 -18.00 -11.03 9.77
CA GLU A 51 -17.16 -10.01 10.33
C GLU A 51 -15.74 -10.20 9.79
N LEU A 52 -15.09 -9.10 9.43
CA LEU A 52 -13.68 -9.12 9.06
C LEU A 52 -12.89 -9.77 10.19
N LYS A 53 -11.94 -10.64 9.83
CA LYS A 53 -11.03 -11.26 10.80
C LYS A 53 -10.49 -10.25 11.81
N PRO A 54 -10.35 -10.65 13.08
CA PRO A 54 -9.73 -9.83 14.10
C PRO A 54 -8.33 -9.39 13.68
N PHE A 55 -7.89 -8.24 14.19
CA PHE A 55 -6.55 -7.71 13.93
C PHE A 55 -5.45 -8.75 14.22
N GLY A 56 -5.55 -9.50 15.32
CA GLY A 56 -4.56 -10.50 15.71
C GLY A 56 -4.37 -11.63 14.69
N GLU A 57 -5.43 -12.06 14.02
CA GLU A 57 -5.35 -13.08 12.97
C GLU A 57 -4.68 -12.53 11.71
N LEU A 58 -5.09 -11.35 11.25
CA LEU A 58 -4.47 -10.66 10.11
C LEU A 58 -3.00 -10.35 10.38
N PHE A 59 -2.66 -9.97 11.61
CA PHE A 59 -1.30 -9.75 12.04
C PHE A 59 -0.48 -11.05 12.06
N THR A 60 -1.08 -12.16 12.50
CA THR A 60 -0.44 -13.48 12.45
C THR A 60 -0.11 -13.89 11.01
N GLN A 61 -1.03 -13.67 10.07
CA GLN A 61 -0.80 -13.90 8.64
C GLN A 61 0.29 -12.99 8.07
N THR A 62 0.29 -11.73 8.50
CA THR A 62 1.32 -10.75 8.16
C THR A 62 2.69 -11.19 8.65
N ARG A 63 2.82 -11.59 9.92
CA ARG A 63 4.06 -12.11 10.52
C ARG A 63 4.57 -13.34 9.77
N ARG A 64 3.70 -14.28 9.38
CA ARG A 64 4.09 -15.44 8.57
C ARG A 64 4.56 -15.05 7.17
N SER A 65 4.02 -13.97 6.63
CA SER A 65 4.40 -13.44 5.30
C SER A 65 5.67 -12.59 5.37
N TYR A 66 5.97 -12.00 6.52
CA TYR A 66 7.16 -11.21 6.77
C TYR A 66 8.44 -11.99 6.44
N GLY A 67 8.62 -13.19 7.02
CA GLY A 67 9.83 -13.99 6.79
C GLY A 67 10.00 -14.39 5.32
N TYR A 68 8.89 -14.67 4.64
CA TYR A 68 8.88 -14.97 3.20
C TYR A 68 9.31 -13.77 2.36
N LEU A 69 8.68 -12.61 2.57
CA LEU A 69 9.01 -11.37 1.87
C LEU A 69 10.45 -10.94 2.14
N PHE A 70 10.87 -10.99 3.40
CA PHE A 70 12.22 -10.63 3.80
C PHE A 70 13.27 -11.53 3.14
N ARG A 71 13.03 -12.85 3.08
CA ARG A 71 13.94 -13.78 2.41
C ARG A 71 14.11 -13.50 0.91
N ILE A 72 13.02 -13.15 0.22
CA ILE A 72 13.05 -12.90 -1.23
C ILE A 72 13.63 -11.51 -1.54
N PHE A 73 13.27 -10.49 -0.76
CA PHE A 73 13.62 -9.11 -1.01
C PHE A 73 14.84 -8.61 -0.22
N TRP A 74 15.48 -9.45 0.60
CA TRP A 74 16.71 -9.12 1.33
C TRP A 74 17.79 -8.45 0.46
N PRO A 75 18.13 -8.95 -0.76
CA PRO A 75 19.15 -8.30 -1.58
C PRO A 75 18.78 -6.87 -1.96
N VAL A 76 17.48 -6.62 -2.18
CA VAL A 76 16.93 -5.31 -2.51
C VAL A 76 16.95 -4.39 -1.29
N PHE A 77 16.65 -4.93 -0.10
CA PHE A 77 16.74 -4.20 1.16
C PHE A 77 18.18 -3.83 1.51
N ALA A 78 19.13 -4.76 1.31
CA ALA A 78 20.55 -4.49 1.47
C ALA A 78 21.02 -3.40 0.50
N LEU A 79 20.60 -3.46 -0.77
CA LEU A 79 20.91 -2.41 -1.74
C LEU A 79 20.34 -1.05 -1.31
N LEU A 80 19.06 -0.98 -0.93
CA LEU A 80 18.43 0.25 -0.44
C LEU A 80 19.14 0.79 0.81
N PHE A 81 19.55 -0.08 1.73
CA PHE A 81 20.32 0.31 2.92
C PHE A 81 21.65 0.97 2.53
N VAL A 82 22.41 0.31 1.64
CA VAL A 82 23.70 0.82 1.16
C VAL A 82 23.53 2.17 0.46
N LEU A 83 22.53 2.30 -0.41
CA LEU A 83 22.21 3.56 -1.09
C LEU A 83 21.85 4.70 -0.13
N GLN A 84 21.29 4.39 1.03
CA GLN A 84 20.97 5.39 2.06
C GLN A 84 22.18 5.76 2.93
N VAL A 85 23.00 4.79 3.29
CA VAL A 85 24.08 4.98 4.27
C VAL A 85 25.38 5.48 3.64
N VAL A 86 25.81 4.90 2.51
CA VAL A 86 27.10 5.22 1.88
C VAL A 86 27.28 6.71 1.59
N PRO A 87 26.27 7.44 1.09
CA PRO A 87 26.46 8.84 0.79
C PRO A 87 26.78 9.73 2.00
N SER A 88 26.43 9.28 3.22
CA SER A 88 26.78 9.97 4.47
C SER A 88 28.29 10.03 4.75
N PHE A 89 29.08 9.23 4.03
CA PHE A 89 30.54 9.21 4.13
C PHE A 89 31.23 10.01 3.02
N LEU A 90 30.48 10.55 2.06
CA LEU A 90 31.05 11.35 0.98
C LEU A 90 31.24 12.80 1.44
N PRO A 91 32.37 13.46 1.12
CA PRO A 91 32.59 14.85 1.48
C PRO A 91 31.55 15.77 0.80
N GLY A 92 30.66 16.34 1.60
CA GLY A 92 29.61 17.28 1.17
C GLY A 92 30.20 18.64 0.81
N GLY A 93 30.54 18.84 -0.46
CA GLY A 93 31.09 20.12 -0.93
C GLY A 93 31.58 20.12 -2.37
N ALA A 94 31.91 18.95 -2.93
CA ALA A 94 32.19 18.83 -4.35
C ALA A 94 30.88 18.72 -5.14
N SER A 95 30.74 19.49 -6.23
CA SER A 95 29.59 19.42 -7.15
C SER A 95 29.30 17.99 -7.63
N ALA A 96 30.33 17.19 -7.82
CA ALA A 96 30.21 15.77 -8.18
C ALA A 96 29.53 14.91 -7.10
N ALA A 97 29.81 15.15 -5.81
CA ALA A 97 29.21 14.40 -4.71
C ALA A 97 27.71 14.67 -4.60
N VAL A 98 27.29 15.92 -4.82
CA VAL A 98 25.88 16.32 -4.83
C VAL A 98 25.13 15.65 -5.99
N VAL A 99 25.72 15.62 -7.19
CA VAL A 99 25.13 14.95 -8.36
C VAL A 99 24.97 13.45 -8.11
N LEU A 100 26.00 12.79 -7.57
CA LEU A 100 25.95 11.35 -7.24
C LEU A 100 24.87 11.07 -6.19
N GLN A 101 24.78 11.89 -5.15
CA GLN A 101 23.75 11.79 -4.11
C GLN A 101 22.34 11.90 -4.71
N GLY A 102 22.12 12.88 -5.59
CA GLY A 102 20.83 13.04 -6.28
C GLY A 102 20.47 11.83 -7.13
N ALA A 103 21.44 11.27 -7.86
CA ALA A 103 21.23 10.06 -8.65
C ALA A 103 20.89 8.85 -7.79
N VAL A 104 21.55 8.70 -6.63
CA VAL A 104 21.28 7.64 -5.65
C VAL A 104 19.86 7.76 -5.07
N TRP A 105 19.43 8.95 -4.68
CA TRP A 105 18.06 9.20 -4.21
C TRP A 105 17.02 8.90 -5.28
N LEU A 106 17.29 9.29 -6.53
CA LEU A 106 16.39 9.00 -7.64
C LEU A 106 16.26 7.49 -7.89
N ALA A 107 17.37 6.76 -7.85
CA ALA A 107 17.36 5.31 -7.98
C ALA A 107 16.59 4.64 -6.82
N ALA A 108 16.81 5.08 -5.59
CA ALA A 108 16.08 4.62 -4.41
C ALA A 108 14.58 4.94 -4.51
N LEU A 109 14.21 6.12 -5.03
CA LEU A 109 12.82 6.51 -5.25
C LEU A 109 12.12 5.55 -6.24
N VAL A 110 12.74 5.30 -7.40
CA VAL A 110 12.18 4.37 -8.38
C VAL A 110 12.01 2.97 -7.79
N LEU A 111 13.01 2.49 -7.06
CA LEU A 111 13.00 1.16 -6.45
C LEU A 111 11.92 1.05 -5.37
N THR A 112 11.76 2.07 -4.51
CA THR A 112 10.74 2.10 -3.46
C THR A 112 9.32 2.22 -4.00
N MET A 113 9.12 2.80 -5.19
CA MET A 113 7.80 2.79 -5.83
C MET A 113 7.46 1.44 -6.49
N LEU A 114 8.45 0.73 -7.03
CA LEU A 114 8.24 -0.59 -7.65
C LEU A 114 8.10 -1.71 -6.61
N LEU A 115 8.78 -1.58 -5.47
CA LEU A 115 8.84 -2.59 -4.43
C LEU A 115 7.45 -3.04 -3.91
N PRO A 116 6.49 -2.14 -3.57
CA PRO A 116 5.15 -2.55 -3.15
C PRO A 116 4.43 -3.43 -4.18
N ILE A 117 4.58 -3.13 -5.48
CA ILE A 117 3.96 -3.91 -6.56
C ILE A 117 4.57 -5.32 -6.58
N ALA A 118 5.90 -5.41 -6.54
CA ALA A 118 6.61 -6.69 -6.53
C ALA A 118 6.24 -7.55 -5.30
N MET A 119 6.06 -6.92 -4.13
CA MET A 119 5.66 -7.62 -2.91
C MET A 119 4.21 -8.11 -2.97
N ILE A 120 3.29 -7.32 -3.52
CA ILE A 120 1.90 -7.76 -3.75
C ILE A 120 1.88 -8.99 -4.68
N LEU A 121 2.63 -8.95 -5.77
CA LEU A 121 2.75 -10.07 -6.72
C LEU A 121 3.38 -11.31 -6.07
N ALA A 122 4.42 -11.12 -5.23
CA ALA A 122 5.05 -12.22 -4.51
C ALA A 122 4.06 -12.92 -3.55
N LEU A 123 3.21 -12.16 -2.86
CA LEU A 123 2.19 -12.72 -1.96
C LEU A 123 1.10 -13.47 -2.74
N ASP A 124 0.65 -12.91 -3.86
CA ASP A 124 -0.33 -13.57 -4.74
C ASP A 124 0.22 -14.86 -5.35
N GLN A 125 1.47 -14.87 -5.83
CA GLN A 125 2.12 -16.09 -6.34
C GLN A 125 2.28 -17.16 -5.27
N ARG A 126 2.61 -16.76 -4.03
CA ARG A 126 2.68 -17.68 -2.89
C ARG A 126 1.35 -18.35 -2.59
N GLU A 127 0.24 -17.61 -2.67
CA GLU A 127 -1.10 -18.18 -2.46
C GLU A 127 -1.50 -19.15 -3.56
N ARG A 128 -1.08 -18.91 -4.80
CA ARG A 128 -1.33 -19.80 -5.95
C ARG A 128 -0.48 -21.07 -5.93
N ALA A 129 0.20 -21.37 -4.81
CA ALA A 129 1.11 -22.50 -4.62
C ALA A 129 2.21 -22.60 -5.70
N ASN A 130 2.55 -21.48 -6.35
CA ASN A 130 3.66 -21.47 -7.29
C ASN A 130 4.98 -21.66 -6.53
N PRO A 131 5.96 -22.36 -7.13
CA PRO A 131 7.30 -22.46 -6.57
C PRO A 131 7.89 -21.08 -6.28
N THR A 132 8.89 -21.02 -5.40
CA THR A 132 9.52 -19.77 -4.94
C THR A 132 9.68 -18.77 -6.09
N PRO A 133 9.08 -17.58 -5.99
CA PRO A 133 8.95 -16.69 -7.13
C PRO A 133 10.34 -16.26 -7.60
N ASN A 134 10.55 -16.32 -8.90
CA ASN A 134 11.76 -15.79 -9.50
C ASN A 134 11.78 -14.27 -9.32
N LEU A 135 12.74 -13.77 -8.53
CA LEU A 135 12.89 -12.33 -8.24
C LEU A 135 12.92 -11.49 -9.52
N VAL A 136 13.64 -11.95 -10.56
CA VAL A 136 13.72 -11.25 -11.86
C VAL A 136 12.36 -11.21 -12.56
N GLY A 137 11.57 -12.28 -12.45
CA GLY A 137 10.20 -12.34 -12.97
C GLY A 137 9.28 -11.34 -12.27
N LEU A 138 9.34 -11.27 -10.93
CA LEU A 138 8.58 -10.30 -10.13
C LEU A 138 8.90 -8.86 -10.50
N TRP A 139 10.18 -8.51 -10.65
CA TRP A 139 10.59 -7.17 -11.05
C TRP A 139 10.15 -6.81 -12.47
N ARG A 140 10.19 -7.76 -13.39
CA ARG A 140 9.72 -7.57 -14.77
C ARG A 140 8.23 -7.28 -14.81
N GLU A 141 7.44 -8.05 -14.06
CA GLU A 141 6.00 -7.86 -13.97
C GLU A 141 5.63 -6.57 -13.20
N ALA A 142 6.33 -6.27 -12.11
CA ALA A 142 6.15 -5.02 -11.37
C ALA A 142 6.42 -3.80 -12.27
N ARG A 143 7.49 -3.85 -13.07
CA ARG A 143 7.84 -2.78 -14.01
C ARG A 143 6.78 -2.59 -15.10
N SER A 144 6.18 -3.66 -15.63
CA SER A 144 5.12 -3.54 -16.65
C SER A 144 3.83 -2.96 -16.08
N LYS A 145 3.57 -3.15 -14.79
CA LYS A 145 2.41 -2.59 -14.07
C LYS A 145 2.65 -1.19 -13.50
N PHE A 146 3.89 -0.69 -13.49
CA PHE A 146 4.26 0.58 -12.84
C PHE A 146 3.39 1.76 -13.26
N TRP A 147 3.28 2.03 -14.57
CA TRP A 147 2.56 3.21 -15.04
C TRP A 147 1.06 3.16 -14.77
N GLY A 148 0.45 1.98 -14.86
CA GLY A 148 -0.97 1.84 -14.51
C GLY A 148 -1.19 1.93 -13.00
N PHE A 149 -0.24 1.48 -12.18
CA PHE A 149 -0.29 1.66 -10.72
C PHE A 149 -0.22 3.14 -10.34
N VAL A 150 0.73 3.88 -10.95
CA VAL A 150 0.86 5.33 -10.76
C VAL A 150 -0.40 6.05 -11.23
N TRP A 151 -0.96 5.69 -12.38
CA TRP A 151 -2.19 6.29 -12.89
C TRP A 151 -3.40 6.04 -11.96
N VAL A 152 -3.59 4.81 -11.50
CA VAL A 152 -4.66 4.46 -10.55
C VAL A 152 -4.47 5.19 -9.22
N GLY A 153 -3.23 5.28 -8.74
CA GLY A 153 -2.87 6.07 -7.56
C GLY A 153 -3.24 7.54 -7.73
N MET A 154 -2.89 8.15 -8.86
CA MET A 154 -3.18 9.55 -9.16
C MET A 154 -4.69 9.83 -9.21
N VAL A 155 -5.45 8.98 -9.92
CA VAL A 155 -6.92 9.08 -9.97
C VAL A 155 -7.53 8.91 -8.57
N SER A 156 -7.04 7.94 -7.78
CA SER A 156 -7.49 7.72 -6.41
C SER A 156 -7.24 8.93 -5.52
N THR A 157 -6.05 9.51 -5.60
CA THR A 157 -5.69 10.73 -4.85
C THR A 157 -6.57 11.90 -5.24
N LEU A 158 -6.82 12.13 -6.53
CA LEU A 158 -7.71 13.22 -6.96
C LEU A 158 -9.14 13.04 -6.44
N VAL A 159 -9.69 11.83 -6.50
CA VAL A 159 -11.03 11.53 -5.93
C VAL A 159 -11.06 11.81 -4.43
N VAL A 160 -10.02 11.41 -3.69
CA VAL A 160 -9.90 11.65 -2.25
C VAL A 160 -9.76 13.15 -1.95
N MET A 161 -8.92 13.87 -2.70
CA MET A 161 -8.76 15.33 -2.59
C MET A 161 -10.08 16.06 -2.84
N GLY A 162 -10.86 15.64 -3.85
CA GLY A 162 -12.20 16.18 -4.07
C GLY A 162 -13.14 15.96 -2.89
N GLY A 163 -13.00 14.82 -2.21
CA GLY A 163 -13.65 14.57 -0.93
C GLY A 163 -13.26 15.59 0.14
N PHE A 164 -11.97 15.83 0.33
CA PHE A 164 -11.44 16.79 1.31
C PHE A 164 -11.79 18.25 0.98
N VAL A 165 -11.85 18.61 -0.31
CA VAL A 165 -12.32 19.93 -0.77
C VAL A 165 -13.77 20.14 -0.39
N ALA A 166 -14.60 19.09 -0.49
CA ALA A 166 -15.97 19.16 0.00
C ALA A 166 -15.99 19.31 1.53
N LEU A 167 -15.44 18.33 2.27
CA LEU A 167 -15.31 18.33 3.74
C LEU A 167 -14.31 17.26 4.22
N VAL A 168 -13.80 17.37 5.45
CA VAL A 168 -12.85 16.41 6.04
C VAL A 168 -13.44 14.99 6.16
N VAL A 169 -14.68 14.85 6.63
CA VAL A 169 -15.31 13.54 6.85
C VAL A 169 -15.54 12.77 5.53
N PRO A 170 -16.12 13.36 4.46
CA PRO A 170 -16.17 12.74 3.14
C PRO A 170 -14.80 12.35 2.58
N GLY A 171 -13.77 13.18 2.77
CA GLY A 171 -12.39 12.87 2.38
C GLY A 171 -11.85 11.59 3.06
N LEU A 172 -12.06 11.46 4.37
CA LEU A 172 -11.68 10.25 5.13
C LEU A 172 -12.44 9.00 4.65
N VAL A 173 -13.76 9.11 4.45
CA VAL A 173 -14.57 7.99 3.96
C VAL A 173 -14.11 7.53 2.58
N LEU A 174 -13.85 8.47 1.65
CA LEU A 174 -13.34 8.14 0.32
C LEU A 174 -11.93 7.54 0.37
N SER A 175 -11.08 7.99 1.30
CA SER A 175 -9.73 7.42 1.49
C SER A 175 -9.79 5.93 1.83
N ILE A 176 -10.69 5.56 2.76
CA ILE A 176 -10.88 4.16 3.17
C ILE A 176 -11.49 3.35 2.02
N GLN A 177 -12.50 3.90 1.34
CA GLN A 177 -13.17 3.25 0.22
C GLN A 177 -12.24 3.02 -0.99
N ASN A 178 -11.28 3.91 -1.23
CA ASN A 178 -10.33 3.84 -2.35
C ASN A 178 -9.03 3.11 -1.99
N PHE A 179 -8.83 2.71 -0.74
CA PHE A 179 -7.58 2.13 -0.25
C PHE A 179 -7.13 0.89 -1.05
N PHE A 180 -8.09 0.10 -1.55
CA PHE A 180 -7.79 -1.12 -2.31
C PHE A 180 -7.70 -0.94 -3.84
N ALA A 181 -7.88 0.28 -4.37
CA ALA A 181 -7.86 0.52 -5.82
C ALA A 181 -6.57 0.02 -6.49
N SER A 182 -5.42 0.26 -5.84
CA SER A 182 -4.13 -0.20 -6.33
C SER A 182 -3.98 -1.73 -6.33
N TYR A 183 -4.55 -2.42 -5.33
CA TYR A 183 -4.54 -3.88 -5.25
C TYR A 183 -5.39 -4.49 -6.35
N ILE A 184 -6.57 -3.91 -6.59
CA ILE A 184 -7.47 -4.30 -7.68
C ILE A 184 -6.77 -4.11 -9.04
N TYR A 185 -6.03 -3.03 -9.25
CA TYR A 185 -5.25 -2.87 -10.47
C TYR A 185 -4.15 -3.93 -10.61
N VAL A 186 -3.35 -4.14 -9.57
CA VAL A 186 -2.22 -5.08 -9.64
C VAL A 186 -2.68 -6.52 -9.85
N LEU A 187 -3.70 -6.94 -9.10
CA LEU A 187 -4.15 -8.34 -9.02
C LEU A 187 -5.25 -8.68 -10.03
N GLU A 188 -6.12 -7.72 -10.37
CA GLU A 188 -7.24 -7.96 -11.31
C GLU A 188 -7.09 -7.21 -12.63
N GLY A 189 -6.10 -6.32 -12.77
CA GLY A 189 -5.84 -5.59 -14.01
C GLY A 189 -6.82 -4.45 -14.30
N ARG A 190 -7.75 -4.10 -13.38
CA ARG A 190 -8.70 -3.00 -13.61
C ARG A 190 -7.99 -1.65 -13.58
N ARG A 191 -8.26 -0.78 -14.55
CA ARG A 191 -7.52 0.49 -14.74
C ARG A 191 -8.34 1.73 -14.38
N GLY A 192 -7.65 2.80 -14.01
CA GLY A 192 -8.22 4.13 -13.80
C GLY A 192 -9.42 4.14 -12.87
N LEU A 193 -10.49 4.79 -13.29
CA LEU A 193 -11.71 4.93 -12.50
C LEU A 193 -12.44 3.60 -12.24
N ALA A 194 -12.30 2.59 -13.09
CA ALA A 194 -12.92 1.29 -12.87
C ALA A 194 -12.31 0.59 -11.63
N ALA A 195 -10.99 0.75 -11.40
CA ALA A 195 -10.33 0.21 -10.22
C ALA A 195 -10.82 0.90 -8.94
N VAL A 196 -10.98 2.23 -9.00
CA VAL A 196 -11.49 3.06 -7.89
C VAL A 196 -12.92 2.67 -7.54
N GLU A 197 -13.81 2.63 -8.52
CA GLU A 197 -15.22 2.27 -8.31
C GLU A 197 -15.36 0.86 -7.73
N THR A 198 -14.60 -0.09 -8.26
CA THR A 198 -14.58 -1.47 -7.73
C THR A 198 -14.13 -1.49 -6.27
N SER A 199 -13.11 -0.71 -5.90
CA SER A 199 -12.65 -0.58 -4.51
C SER A 199 -13.76 -0.06 -3.60
N ARG A 200 -14.44 1.02 -4.02
CA ARG A 200 -15.49 1.67 -3.22
C ARG A 200 -16.63 0.73 -2.90
N GLN A 201 -17.07 -0.03 -3.89
CA GLN A 201 -18.17 -0.99 -3.74
C GLN A 201 -17.77 -2.16 -2.85
N MET A 202 -16.55 -2.67 -3.03
CA MET A 202 -16.01 -3.75 -2.20
C MET A 202 -15.91 -3.33 -0.71
N VAL A 203 -15.58 -2.07 -0.42
CA VAL A 203 -15.50 -1.56 0.95
C VAL A 203 -16.85 -1.02 1.48
N ARG A 204 -17.87 -0.88 0.63
CA ARG A 204 -19.18 -0.33 1.03
C ARG A 204 -19.77 -1.19 2.16
N GLY A 205 -20.20 -0.54 3.25
CA GLY A 205 -20.70 -1.22 4.46
C GLY A 205 -19.62 -1.86 5.34
N LEU A 206 -18.35 -1.92 4.91
CA LEU A 206 -17.21 -2.42 5.68
C LEU A 206 -16.19 -1.31 6.01
N GLY A 207 -16.49 -0.05 5.70
CA GLY A 207 -15.56 1.08 5.86
C GLY A 207 -15.01 1.23 7.28
N TRP A 208 -15.87 1.26 8.31
CA TRP A 208 -15.41 1.35 9.70
C TRP A 208 -14.62 0.12 10.16
N PRO A 209 -15.07 -1.11 9.85
CA PRO A 209 -14.25 -2.28 10.06
C PRO A 209 -12.85 -2.18 9.43
N VAL A 210 -12.75 -1.85 8.14
CA VAL A 210 -11.47 -1.70 7.43
C VAL A 210 -10.60 -0.61 8.06
N PHE A 211 -11.20 0.55 8.33
CA PHE A 211 -10.51 1.66 8.99
C PHE A 211 -9.91 1.25 10.33
N GLY A 212 -10.65 0.56 11.19
CA GLY A 212 -10.14 0.11 12.49
C GLY A 212 -8.91 -0.79 12.37
N ARG A 213 -8.88 -1.71 11.39
CA ARG A 213 -7.71 -2.58 11.15
C ARG A 213 -6.50 -1.79 10.66
N LEU A 214 -6.71 -0.86 9.72
CA LEU A 214 -5.66 0.02 9.21
C LEU A 214 -5.15 0.99 10.27
N PHE A 215 -6.03 1.49 11.13
CA PHE A 215 -5.69 2.39 12.22
C PHE A 215 -4.84 1.68 13.28
N LEU A 216 -5.21 0.48 13.72
CA LEU A 216 -4.41 -0.31 14.66
C LEU A 216 -3.03 -0.66 14.09
N MET A 217 -2.97 -1.01 12.81
CA MET A 217 -1.72 -1.21 12.08
C MET A 217 -0.86 0.06 12.06
N GLY A 218 -1.48 1.21 11.79
CA GLY A 218 -0.82 2.52 11.83
C GLY A 218 -0.29 2.88 13.22
N LEU A 219 -1.05 2.59 14.28
CA LEU A 219 -0.62 2.81 15.66
C LEU A 219 0.59 1.95 16.04
N MET A 220 0.59 0.68 15.62
CA MET A 220 1.74 -0.21 15.79
C MET A 220 2.97 0.31 15.05
N ALA A 221 2.82 0.75 13.79
CA ALA A 221 3.92 1.35 13.04
C ALA A 221 4.42 2.66 13.66
N MET A 222 3.50 3.49 14.18
CA MET A 222 3.83 4.71 14.91
C MET A 222 4.65 4.41 16.17
N ALA A 223 4.28 3.39 16.94
CA ALA A 223 5.04 2.98 18.12
C ALA A 223 6.49 2.59 17.77
N VAL A 224 6.68 1.80 16.70
CA VAL A 224 8.02 1.44 16.21
C VAL A 224 8.80 2.68 15.76
N PHE A 225 8.16 3.59 15.03
CA PHE A 225 8.77 4.83 14.58
C PHE A 225 9.17 5.73 15.76
N LEU A 226 8.34 5.84 16.80
CA LEU A 226 8.66 6.61 18.00
C LEU A 226 9.89 6.06 18.73
N VAL A 227 10.03 4.73 18.82
CA VAL A 227 11.23 4.12 19.40
C VAL A 227 12.49 4.53 18.63
N VAL A 228 12.40 4.51 17.29
CA VAL A 228 13.51 4.94 16.41
C VAL A 228 13.84 6.41 16.62
N VAL A 229 12.83 7.29 16.66
CA VAL A 229 13.00 8.72 16.95
C VAL A 229 13.66 8.95 18.30
N VAL A 230 13.22 8.26 19.34
CA VAL A 230 13.82 8.36 20.69
C VAL A 230 15.29 7.97 20.65
N ILE A 231 15.65 6.85 20.02
CA ILE A 231 17.04 6.42 19.89
C ILE A 231 17.85 7.45 19.09
N THR A 232 17.31 7.95 17.98
CA THR A 232 17.95 9.01 17.17
C THR A 232 18.24 10.26 18.00
N VAL A 233 17.27 10.72 18.79
CA VAL A 233 17.44 11.89 19.67
C VAL A 233 18.53 11.62 20.70
N LEU A 234 18.52 10.45 21.36
CA LEU A 234 19.53 10.09 22.34
C LEU A 234 20.95 10.08 21.76
N LEU A 235 21.11 9.61 20.51
CA LEU A 235 22.40 9.63 19.80
C LEU A 235 22.87 11.05 19.42
N ALA A 236 21.94 11.99 19.27
CA ALA A 236 22.24 13.38 18.93
C ALA A 236 22.61 14.25 20.15
N ILE A 237 22.23 13.86 21.37
CA ILE A 237 22.49 14.63 22.61
C ILE A 237 23.96 15.09 22.76
N PRO A 238 24.99 14.26 22.55
CA PRO A 238 26.38 14.69 22.69
C PRO A 238 26.75 15.87 21.77
N ALA A 239 26.18 15.93 20.57
CA ALA A 239 26.41 17.04 19.64
C ALA A 239 25.85 18.37 20.17
N PHE A 240 24.78 18.33 20.98
CA PHE A 240 24.23 19.51 21.64
C PHE A 240 25.01 19.92 22.90
N ILE A 241 25.58 18.97 23.64
CA ILE A 241 26.35 19.26 24.88
C ILE A 241 27.70 19.91 24.57
N HIS A 242 28.33 19.59 23.43
CA HIS A 242 29.59 20.24 23.03
C HIS A 242 29.43 21.71 22.59
N ILE A 243 28.22 22.26 22.61
CA ILE A 243 27.95 23.67 22.39
C ILE A 243 27.91 24.39 23.75
N THR A 244 28.99 25.14 24.04
CA THR A 244 29.22 26.16 25.12
C THR A 244 29.63 25.68 26.53
N PRO A 245 30.57 26.40 27.22
CA PRO A 245 30.65 27.88 27.31
C PRO A 245 32.04 28.51 27.01
N GLY A 246 32.09 29.59 26.21
CA GLY A 246 33.24 30.52 26.24
C GLY A 246 33.53 31.41 25.02
N SER A 247 33.19 31.00 23.79
CA SER A 247 33.65 31.75 22.61
C SER A 247 32.67 31.69 21.44
N ALA A 248 31.76 32.66 21.36
CA ALA A 248 31.61 33.52 20.17
C ALA A 248 30.33 34.37 20.28
N PRO A 249 30.43 35.71 20.14
CA PRO A 249 29.32 36.51 19.61
C PRO A 249 29.19 36.20 18.10
N TYR A 250 27.97 36.04 17.57
CA TYR A 250 27.59 35.69 16.18
C TYR A 250 27.14 34.22 15.95
N PRO A 251 26.30 33.97 14.91
CA PRO A 251 25.24 32.97 14.94
C PRO A 251 25.84 31.59 15.15
N SER A 252 25.33 30.90 16.17
CA SER A 252 25.77 29.56 16.55
C SER A 252 25.87 28.68 15.31
N PRO A 253 27.02 28.07 15.00
CA PRO A 253 27.06 27.01 14.00
C PRO A 253 26.02 25.97 14.42
N GLU A 254 25.11 25.63 13.51
CA GLU A 254 24.15 24.55 13.73
C GLU A 254 24.94 23.33 14.24
N PRO A 255 24.46 22.62 15.29
CA PRO A 255 25.10 21.40 15.74
C PRO A 255 25.25 20.45 14.56
N LYS A 256 26.47 20.35 14.02
CA LYS A 256 26.77 19.41 12.95
C LYS A 256 27.09 18.08 13.61
N LEU A 257 26.29 17.07 13.31
CA LEU A 257 26.61 15.71 13.66
C LEU A 257 27.95 15.34 13.01
N THR A 258 28.78 14.61 13.74
CA THR A 258 29.95 13.99 13.09
C THR A 258 29.48 13.04 11.98
N PRO A 259 30.25 12.80 10.91
CA PRO A 259 29.85 11.89 9.84
C PRO A 259 29.45 10.49 10.35
N MET A 260 30.10 10.02 11.42
CA MET A 260 29.76 8.76 12.08
C MET A 260 28.39 8.80 12.77
N GLN A 261 28.03 9.91 13.42
CA GLN A 261 26.70 10.10 14.00
C GLN A 261 25.62 10.23 12.91
N GLU A 262 25.88 10.95 11.83
CA GLU A 262 24.97 11.04 10.68
C GLU A 262 24.71 9.66 10.07
N ALA A 263 25.77 8.91 9.80
CA ALA A 263 25.67 7.55 9.28
C ALA A 263 24.91 6.61 10.24
N ALA A 264 25.11 6.75 11.56
CA ALA A 264 24.39 5.97 12.56
C ALA A 264 22.89 6.31 12.57
N VAL A 265 22.53 7.59 12.51
CA VAL A 265 21.14 8.05 12.45
C VAL A 265 20.47 7.58 11.16
N ASN A 266 21.11 7.80 10.01
CA ASN A 266 20.60 7.39 8.69
C ASN A 266 20.50 5.86 8.59
N GLY A 267 21.48 5.13 9.14
CA GLY A 267 21.46 3.68 9.21
C GLY A 267 20.30 3.17 10.05
N LEU A 268 20.09 3.74 11.24
CA LEU A 268 18.98 3.35 12.11
C LEU A 268 17.61 3.61 11.45
N GLN A 269 17.42 4.78 10.85
CA GLN A 269 16.19 5.12 10.11
C GLN A 269 16.01 4.23 8.87
N GLY A 270 17.09 3.97 8.14
CA GLY A 270 17.10 3.06 7.00
C GLY A 270 16.65 1.66 7.41
N LEU A 271 17.21 1.10 8.49
CA LEU A 271 16.78 -0.18 9.05
C LEU A 271 15.30 -0.14 9.44
N ALA A 272 14.85 0.87 10.18
CA ALA A 272 13.44 0.99 10.56
C ALA A 272 12.50 0.94 9.34
N ASN A 273 12.80 1.72 8.29
CA ASN A 273 12.03 1.73 7.06
C ASN A 273 12.03 0.36 6.36
N LEU A 274 13.20 -0.29 6.25
CA LEU A 274 13.36 -1.61 5.64
C LEU A 274 12.56 -2.70 6.34
N PHE A 275 12.51 -2.68 7.68
CA PHE A 275 11.73 -3.62 8.47
C PHE A 275 10.22 -3.34 8.39
N LEU A 276 9.81 -2.09 8.15
CA LEU A 276 8.40 -1.74 8.03
C LEU A 276 7.82 -2.05 6.65
N PHE A 277 8.60 -2.01 5.55
CA PHE A 277 8.09 -2.27 4.20
C PHE A 277 7.35 -3.61 4.05
N PRO A 278 7.88 -4.77 4.51
CA PRO A 278 7.15 -6.03 4.44
C PRO A 278 5.83 -6.03 5.20
N VAL A 279 5.78 -5.32 6.33
CA VAL A 279 4.59 -5.21 7.17
C VAL A 279 3.54 -4.37 6.44
N PHE A 280 3.94 -3.23 5.86
CA PHE A 280 3.08 -2.36 5.04
C PHE A 280 2.65 -2.97 3.70
N ALA A 281 3.36 -3.95 3.16
CA ALA A 281 2.90 -4.70 1.99
C ALA A 281 1.94 -5.82 2.39
N ALA A 282 2.30 -6.63 3.39
CA ALA A 282 1.58 -7.85 3.75
C ALA A 282 0.24 -7.57 4.45
N PHE A 283 0.20 -6.65 5.42
CA PHE A 283 -1.04 -6.45 6.19
C PHE A 283 -2.19 -5.92 5.33
N PRO A 284 -2.02 -4.85 4.52
CA PRO A 284 -3.03 -4.41 3.57
C PRO A 284 -3.41 -5.48 2.54
N TYR A 285 -2.45 -6.30 2.09
CA TYR A 285 -2.73 -7.41 1.18
C TYR A 285 -3.66 -8.45 1.81
N TRP A 286 -3.40 -8.88 3.05
CA TRP A 286 -4.27 -9.85 3.74
C TRP A 286 -5.64 -9.25 4.06
N LEU A 287 -5.68 -7.97 4.44
CA LEU A 287 -6.95 -7.27 4.63
C LEU A 287 -7.75 -7.17 3.32
N TYR A 288 -7.08 -6.86 2.20
CA TYR A 288 -7.68 -6.87 0.87
C TYR A 288 -8.27 -8.23 0.53
N ARG A 289 -7.50 -9.32 0.73
CA ARG A 289 -7.96 -10.69 0.46
C ARG A 289 -9.16 -11.07 1.31
N GLU A 290 -9.19 -10.65 2.59
CA GLU A 290 -10.31 -10.92 3.47
C GLU A 290 -11.57 -10.16 3.03
N VAL A 291 -11.46 -8.88 2.70
CA VAL A 291 -12.59 -8.10 2.16
C VAL A 291 -13.07 -8.72 0.84
N ARG A 292 -12.15 -9.15 -0.03
CA ARG A 292 -12.46 -9.81 -1.30
C ARG A 292 -13.17 -11.15 -1.08
N ARG A 293 -12.75 -11.93 -0.08
CA ARG A 293 -13.40 -13.19 0.32
C ARG A 293 -14.85 -12.97 0.72
N LEU A 294 -15.14 -11.90 1.48
CA LEU A 294 -16.48 -11.59 1.96
C LEU A 294 -17.41 -11.01 0.88
N ARG A 295 -16.86 -10.33 -0.13
CA ARG A 295 -17.64 -9.61 -1.15
C ARG A 295 -17.70 -10.31 -2.51
N GLY A 296 -16.90 -11.37 -2.72
CA GLY A 296 -16.78 -12.02 -4.02
C GLY A 296 -16.10 -11.12 -5.07
N ALA A 297 -16.15 -11.52 -6.33
CA ALA A 297 -15.66 -10.71 -7.44
C ALA A 297 -16.76 -9.75 -7.93
N PRO A 298 -16.78 -8.46 -7.52
CA PRO A 298 -17.70 -7.48 -8.10
C PRO A 298 -17.56 -7.44 -9.62
N GLU A 299 -18.66 -7.38 -10.33
CA GLU A 299 -18.69 -7.21 -11.79
C GLU A 299 -17.93 -5.95 -12.22
N VAL A 300 -17.49 -5.87 -13.48
CA VAL A 300 -16.81 -4.67 -14.00
C VAL A 300 -17.83 -3.55 -14.12
N GLN A 301 -17.85 -2.66 -13.13
CA GLN A 301 -18.83 -1.58 -13.09
C GLN A 301 -18.27 -0.26 -13.63
N GLN A 302 -19.12 0.43 -14.38
CA GLN A 302 -18.82 1.77 -14.87
C GLN A 302 -18.70 2.75 -13.69
N PRO A 303 -17.83 3.77 -13.80
CA PRO A 303 -17.64 4.72 -12.72
C PRO A 303 -18.92 5.50 -12.43
N SER A 304 -19.30 5.53 -11.14
CA SER A 304 -20.51 6.23 -10.70
C SER A 304 -20.38 7.75 -10.91
N GLN A 305 -21.53 8.43 -11.05
CA GLN A 305 -21.57 9.89 -11.16
C GLN A 305 -20.86 10.57 -9.97
N SER A 306 -21.03 10.02 -8.76
CA SER A 306 -20.34 10.53 -7.57
C SER A 306 -18.81 10.50 -7.72
N THR A 307 -18.25 9.41 -8.25
CA THR A 307 -16.79 9.28 -8.46
C THR A 307 -16.29 10.33 -9.45
N LYS A 308 -17.05 10.60 -10.52
CA LYS A 308 -16.69 11.62 -11.52
C LYS A 308 -16.76 13.03 -10.94
N VAL A 309 -17.77 13.35 -10.12
CA VAL A 309 -17.90 14.65 -9.45
C VAL A 309 -16.71 14.89 -8.50
N PHE A 310 -16.37 13.91 -7.66
CA PHE A 310 -15.23 14.06 -6.76
C PHE A 310 -13.90 14.15 -7.50
N LEU A 311 -13.74 13.42 -8.62
CA LEU A 311 -12.57 13.61 -9.48
C LEU A 311 -12.48 15.05 -10.00
N GLY A 312 -13.59 15.62 -10.49
CA GLY A 312 -13.66 17.00 -10.96
C GLY A 312 -13.32 18.02 -9.87
N LEU A 313 -13.88 17.85 -8.67
CA LEU A 313 -13.56 18.68 -7.50
C LEU A 313 -12.09 18.58 -7.10
N GLY A 314 -11.51 17.38 -7.16
CA GLY A 314 -10.09 17.17 -6.87
C GLY A 314 -9.18 17.90 -7.85
N ILE A 315 -9.48 17.80 -9.15
CA ILE A 315 -8.75 18.52 -10.20
C ILE A 315 -8.84 20.04 -9.99
N ALA A 316 -10.04 20.55 -9.73
CA ALA A 316 -10.25 21.98 -9.44
C ALA A 316 -9.46 22.42 -8.19
N GLY A 317 -9.50 21.63 -7.11
CA GLY A 317 -8.76 21.90 -5.88
C GLY A 317 -7.24 21.96 -6.09
N VAL A 318 -6.67 21.02 -6.87
CA VAL A 318 -5.24 21.04 -7.24
C VAL A 318 -4.91 22.29 -8.04
N ALA A 319 -5.74 22.67 -9.01
CA ALA A 319 -5.51 23.86 -9.82
C ALA A 319 -5.51 25.15 -8.98
N VAL A 320 -6.46 25.29 -8.05
CA VAL A 320 -6.51 26.43 -7.11
C VAL A 320 -5.29 26.45 -6.21
N PHE A 321 -4.89 25.30 -5.65
CA PHE A 321 -3.71 25.19 -4.80
C PHE A 321 -2.43 25.59 -5.56
N LEU A 322 -2.25 25.11 -6.79
CA LEU A 322 -1.11 25.46 -7.63
C LEU A 322 -1.08 26.96 -7.95
N ALA A 323 -2.23 27.57 -8.29
CA ALA A 323 -2.30 29.00 -8.54
C ALA A 323 -1.92 29.83 -7.30
N ALA A 324 -2.40 29.44 -6.11
CA ALA A 324 -2.04 30.09 -4.85
C ALA A 324 -0.54 29.92 -4.55
N PHE A 325 0.00 28.72 -4.72
CA PHE A 325 1.42 28.43 -4.50
C PHE A 325 2.34 29.24 -5.44
N LEU A 326 2.01 29.30 -6.73
CA LEU A 326 2.73 30.13 -7.70
C LEU A 326 2.64 31.63 -7.37
N SER A 327 1.50 32.08 -6.85
CA SER A 327 1.33 33.48 -6.40
C SER A 327 2.24 33.80 -5.21
N VAL A 328 2.39 32.89 -4.24
CA VAL A 328 3.32 33.04 -3.11
C VAL A 328 4.77 33.08 -3.60
N ILE A 329 5.15 32.19 -4.52
CA ILE A 329 6.50 32.21 -5.13
C ILE A 329 6.75 33.54 -5.85
N ALA A 330 5.79 34.03 -6.65
CA ALA A 330 5.93 35.29 -7.36
C ALA A 330 6.11 36.48 -6.39
N LEU A 331 5.37 36.51 -5.28
CA LEU A 331 5.54 37.52 -4.23
C LEU A 331 6.90 37.42 -3.54
N ALA A 332 7.39 36.21 -3.27
CA ALA A 332 8.71 35.99 -2.67
C ALA A 332 9.84 36.45 -3.61
N ILE A 333 9.76 36.13 -4.91
CA ILE A 333 10.71 36.58 -5.93
C ILE A 333 10.68 38.10 -6.05
N ARG A 334 9.49 38.72 -6.08
CA ARG A 334 9.35 40.18 -6.14
C ARG A 334 10.03 40.88 -4.97
N LYS A 335 9.93 40.33 -3.76
CA LYS A 335 10.60 40.85 -2.55
C LYS A 335 12.13 40.70 -2.59
N PHE A 336 12.65 39.77 -3.39
CA PHE A 336 14.09 39.52 -3.49
C PHE A 336 14.76 40.39 -4.58
N ILE A 337 13.99 40.83 -5.58
CA ILE A 337 14.49 41.60 -6.74
C ILE A 337 14.27 43.11 -6.58
N GLY A 338 13.29 43.56 -5.79
CA GLY A 338 12.99 44.97 -5.53
C GLY A 338 13.40 45.42 -4.14
#